data_AF-A0A7S0CVA9-F1
#
_entry.id   AF-A0A7S0CVA9-F1
#
_cell.length_a   1.000
_cell.length_b   1.000
_cell.length_c   1.000
_cell.angle_alpha   90.00
_cell.angle_beta   90.00
_cell.angle_gamma   90.00
#
_symmetry.space_group_name_H-M   'P 1'
#
loop_
_entity.id
_entity.type
_entity.pdbx_description
1 polymer ?
#
loop_
_entity_poly.entity_id
_entity_poly.type
_entity_poly.pdbx_seq_one_letter_code
_entity_poly.pdbx_strand_id
1 'polypeptide(L)'
;IPRPVAPPPPLEECPAADHLEWVICLVEALCRATHRAWSPAHAAEASRLGLERALEMSPEENAAHLVHGPAKQFALLGGGLPPESETVSSARSWLRGLRDSAYATVALLAVHAPGAFYPSDAVAAAVSRAAHFDIKSARDRHARALVHTVARPVLSRCPASHRARWHAALTTGLVPHMHERLVSAWARSRREASAAENVFGGVEDGEAAAFAASLGAGGGAAAVAELVSDRVTRDLTRDHCALLELLAAPEGTFGRKTKGSGLTGHLQNLQGGLTGAPTAAGETAAAERLAHGGGKHVLEWMAVKVSCN
;
A
#
# COMPACT_ATOMS: atom_id res chain seq x y z
N ILE A 1 -25.01 -19.31 -1.58
CA ILE A 1 -25.66 -18.20 -2.31
C ILE A 1 -24.98 -16.90 -1.86
N PRO A 2 -24.27 -16.16 -2.72
CA PRO A 2 -23.72 -14.86 -2.34
C PRO A 2 -24.89 -13.93 -1.99
N ARG A 3 -24.85 -13.28 -0.81
CA ARG A 3 -25.86 -12.28 -0.44
C ARG A 3 -25.78 -11.12 -1.44
N PRO A 4 -26.92 -10.62 -1.95
CA PRO A 4 -26.94 -9.40 -2.72
C PRO A 4 -26.34 -8.28 -1.85
N VAL A 5 -25.32 -7.61 -2.38
CA VAL A 5 -24.81 -6.37 -1.75
C VAL A 5 -25.93 -5.34 -1.89
N ALA A 6 -26.27 -4.66 -0.79
CA ALA A 6 -27.27 -3.61 -0.82
C ALA A 6 -26.90 -2.59 -1.91
N PRO A 7 -27.87 -2.07 -2.68
CA PRO A 7 -27.59 -1.02 -3.63
C PRO A 7 -26.92 0.16 -2.88
N PRO A 8 -25.97 0.85 -3.52
CA PRO A 8 -25.36 2.02 -2.91
C PRO A 8 -26.44 3.05 -2.54
N PRO A 9 -26.25 3.83 -1.47
CA PRO A 9 -27.20 4.88 -1.12
C PRO A 9 -27.36 5.84 -2.31
N PRO A 10 -28.56 6.43 -2.49
CA PRO A 10 -28.79 7.47 -3.49
C PRO A 10 -27.72 8.56 -3.44
N LEU A 11 -27.40 9.15 -4.59
CA LEU A 11 -26.45 10.27 -4.71
C LEU A 11 -26.77 11.40 -3.73
N GLU A 12 -28.06 11.71 -3.60
CA GLU A 12 -28.63 12.76 -2.74
C GLU A 12 -28.35 12.52 -1.25
N GLU A 13 -28.13 11.27 -0.84
CA GLU A 13 -27.80 10.89 0.53
C GLU A 13 -26.28 10.82 0.78
N CYS A 14 -25.45 11.08 -0.24
CA CYS A 14 -24.00 11.05 -0.11
C CYS A 14 -23.45 12.44 0.21
N PRO A 15 -23.02 12.72 1.46
CA PRO A 15 -22.57 14.06 1.85
C PRO A 15 -21.31 14.52 1.11
N ALA A 16 -20.58 13.57 0.52
CA ALA A 16 -19.35 13.83 -0.23
C ALA A 16 -19.60 14.12 -1.72
N ALA A 17 -20.81 13.89 -2.25
CA ALA A 17 -21.07 13.93 -3.70
C ALA A 17 -20.67 15.27 -4.34
N ASP A 18 -21.11 16.39 -3.76
CA ASP A 18 -20.86 17.74 -4.29
C ASP A 18 -19.39 18.17 -4.22
N HIS A 19 -18.61 17.55 -3.33
CA HIS A 19 -17.21 17.89 -3.11
C HIS A 19 -16.24 16.87 -3.70
N LEU A 20 -16.75 15.77 -4.25
CA LEU A 20 -15.93 14.61 -4.61
C LEU A 20 -14.87 14.94 -5.65
N GLU A 21 -15.26 15.67 -6.71
CA GLU A 21 -14.33 16.07 -7.77
C GLU A 21 -13.27 17.07 -7.27
N TRP A 22 -13.64 17.95 -6.35
CA TRP A 22 -12.69 18.89 -5.75
C TRP A 22 -11.69 18.15 -4.86
N VAL A 23 -12.16 17.26 -3.99
CA VAL A 23 -11.30 16.45 -3.11
C VAL A 23 -10.36 15.58 -3.94
N ILE A 24 -10.84 14.93 -5.01
CA ILE A 24 -9.98 14.06 -5.81
C ILE A 24 -8.89 14.83 -6.56
N CYS A 25 -9.12 16.10 -6.93
CA CYS A 25 -8.08 16.95 -7.51
C CYS A 25 -6.95 17.23 -6.51
N LEU A 26 -7.30 17.48 -5.24
CA LEU A 26 -6.30 17.67 -4.18
C LEU A 26 -5.52 16.38 -3.90
N VAL A 27 -6.22 15.25 -3.88
CA VAL A 27 -5.62 13.92 -3.73
C VAL A 27 -4.67 13.61 -4.89
N GLU A 28 -5.06 13.94 -6.12
CA GLU A 28 -4.18 13.79 -7.29
C GLU A 28 -2.89 14.61 -7.10
N ALA A 29 -3.01 15.90 -6.76
CA ALA A 29 -1.85 16.76 -6.55
C ALA A 29 -0.92 16.21 -5.46
N LEU A 30 -1.49 15.68 -4.37
CA LEU A 30 -0.72 15.10 -3.27
C LEU A 30 0.00 13.81 -3.67
N CYS A 31 -0.68 12.90 -4.38
CA CYS A 31 -0.06 11.70 -4.94
C CYS A 31 1.10 12.05 -5.87
N ARG A 32 0.90 13.04 -6.76
CA ARG A 32 1.96 13.47 -7.68
C ARG A 32 3.16 14.05 -6.95
N ALA A 33 2.94 14.92 -5.97
CA ALA A 33 4.01 15.51 -5.16
C ALA A 33 4.80 14.43 -4.39
N THR A 34 4.10 13.47 -3.78
CA THR A 34 4.74 12.38 -3.04
C THR A 34 5.49 11.43 -3.97
N HIS A 35 4.91 11.01 -5.10
CA HIS A 35 5.61 10.13 -6.07
C HIS A 35 6.87 10.79 -6.63
N ARG A 36 6.82 12.09 -6.90
CA ARG A 36 7.95 12.86 -7.45
C ARG A 36 9.17 12.87 -6.52
N ALA A 37 8.98 12.73 -5.22
CA ALA A 37 10.07 12.68 -4.24
C ALA A 37 11.05 11.52 -4.51
N TRP A 38 10.60 10.46 -5.19
CA TRP A 38 11.45 9.33 -5.60
C TRP A 38 11.99 9.43 -7.03
N SER A 39 11.70 10.52 -7.75
CA SER A 39 12.35 10.77 -9.04
C SER A 39 13.86 10.95 -8.85
N PRO A 40 14.70 10.56 -9.84
CA PRO A 40 16.16 10.67 -9.70
C PRO A 40 16.65 12.07 -9.31
N ALA A 41 16.01 13.12 -9.86
CA ALA A 41 16.36 14.50 -9.55
C ALA A 41 16.09 14.86 -8.06
N HIS A 42 14.94 14.47 -7.52
CA HIS A 42 14.58 14.80 -6.13
C HIS A 42 15.29 13.88 -5.14
N ALA A 43 15.59 12.64 -5.51
CA ALA A 43 16.44 11.75 -4.71
C ALA A 43 17.87 12.30 -4.60
N ALA A 44 18.43 12.81 -5.71
CA ALA A 44 19.72 13.50 -5.70
C ALA A 44 19.69 14.77 -4.85
N GLU A 45 18.60 15.55 -4.94
CA GLU A 45 18.40 16.73 -4.10
C GLU A 45 18.34 16.38 -2.61
N ALA A 46 17.56 15.36 -2.23
CA ALA A 46 17.51 14.87 -0.86
C ALA A 46 18.89 14.47 -0.35
N SER A 47 19.70 13.80 -1.16
CA SER A 47 21.09 13.44 -0.79
C SER A 47 21.97 14.66 -0.55
N ARG A 48 21.87 15.72 -1.37
CA ARG A 48 22.62 16.97 -1.12
C ARG A 48 22.22 17.66 0.17
N LEU A 49 20.98 17.46 0.61
CA LEU A 49 20.42 18.03 1.84
C LEU A 49 20.62 17.12 3.07
N GLY A 50 21.23 15.95 2.92
CA GLY A 50 21.35 14.95 4.00
C GLY A 50 20.02 14.31 4.42
N LEU A 51 19.06 14.24 3.49
CA LEU A 51 17.72 13.71 3.68
C LEU A 51 17.47 12.41 2.88
N GLU A 52 18.48 11.81 2.26
CA GLU A 52 18.34 10.59 1.45
C GLU A 52 17.72 9.44 2.25
N ARG A 53 18.05 9.33 3.54
CA ARG A 53 17.48 8.33 4.44
C ARG A 53 15.99 8.53 4.71
N ALA A 54 15.45 9.74 4.48
CA ALA A 54 14.01 9.98 4.59
C ALA A 54 13.23 9.31 3.46
N LEU A 55 13.90 9.00 2.35
CA LEU A 55 13.33 8.26 1.23
C LEU A 55 13.44 6.74 1.43
N GLU A 56 14.18 6.25 2.44
CA GLU A 56 14.30 4.84 2.86
C GLU A 56 13.20 4.37 3.80
N MET A 57 13.04 3.04 3.91
CA MET A 57 12.18 2.45 4.95
C MET A 57 12.76 2.74 6.33
N SER A 58 11.91 2.97 7.31
CA SER A 58 12.34 3.05 8.72
C SER A 58 12.83 1.69 9.25
N PRO A 59 13.57 1.67 10.37
CA PRO A 59 13.91 0.43 11.08
C PRO A 59 12.70 -0.47 11.34
N GLU A 60 11.59 0.11 11.77
CA GLU A 60 10.33 -0.58 12.08
C GLU A 60 9.67 -1.13 10.81
N GLU A 61 9.70 -0.36 9.71
CA GLU A 61 9.18 -0.81 8.42
C GLU A 61 9.98 -1.99 7.86
N ASN A 62 11.31 -1.92 7.92
CA ASN A 62 12.17 -3.04 7.55
C ASN A 62 11.86 -4.28 8.41
N ALA A 63 11.77 -4.09 9.73
CA ALA A 63 11.47 -5.17 10.67
C ALA A 63 10.06 -5.78 10.48
N ALA A 64 9.09 -5.02 9.96
CA ALA A 64 7.75 -5.51 9.65
C ALA A 64 7.74 -6.48 8.46
N HIS A 65 8.73 -6.40 7.56
CA HIS A 65 8.89 -7.32 6.44
C HIS A 65 9.66 -8.60 6.79
N LEU A 66 10.30 -8.65 7.97
CA LEU A 66 11.12 -9.77 8.40
C LEU A 66 10.36 -10.68 9.37
N VAL A 67 10.61 -11.99 9.24
CA VAL A 67 10.16 -13.00 10.21
C VAL A 67 10.92 -12.80 11.53
N HIS A 68 10.34 -13.22 12.66
CA HIS A 68 11.03 -13.17 13.95
C HIS A 68 12.40 -13.85 13.88
N GLY A 69 13.44 -13.17 14.37
CA GLY A 69 14.81 -13.68 14.33
C GLY A 69 15.87 -12.57 14.36
N PRO A 70 17.15 -12.95 14.24
CA PRO A 70 18.28 -12.02 14.36
C PRO A 70 18.25 -10.86 13.36
N ALA A 71 17.82 -11.11 12.12
CA ALA A 71 17.69 -10.07 11.09
C ALA A 71 16.66 -8.99 11.47
N LYS A 72 15.52 -9.39 12.04
CA LYS A 72 14.49 -8.46 12.52
C LYS A 72 15.01 -7.62 13.68
N GLN A 73 15.70 -8.22 14.63
CA GLN A 73 16.30 -7.50 15.75
C GLN A 73 17.38 -6.53 15.28
N PHE A 74 18.24 -6.95 14.35
CA PHE A 74 19.26 -6.09 13.74
C PHE A 74 18.64 -4.89 13.01
N ALA A 75 17.57 -5.11 12.25
CA ALA A 75 16.83 -4.02 11.60
C ALA A 75 16.25 -3.02 12.62
N LEU A 76 15.62 -3.49 13.71
CA LEU A 76 15.09 -2.64 14.79
C LEU A 76 16.17 -1.83 15.50
N LEU A 77 17.40 -2.33 15.57
CA LEU A 77 18.55 -1.61 16.10
C LEU A 77 19.17 -0.62 15.09
N GLY A 78 18.49 -0.34 13.98
CA GLY A 78 18.94 0.61 12.96
C GLY A 78 19.84 0.01 11.90
N GLY A 79 19.98 -1.32 11.84
CA GLY A 79 20.69 -2.01 10.76
C GLY A 79 22.19 -1.69 10.69
N GLY A 80 22.82 -1.35 11.82
CA GLY A 80 24.23 -0.98 11.89
C GLY A 80 24.54 0.42 11.33
N LEU A 81 23.52 1.21 10.99
CA LEU A 81 23.68 2.60 10.58
C LEU A 81 23.73 3.53 11.80
N PRO A 82 24.38 4.71 11.67
CA PRO A 82 24.30 5.72 12.71
C PRO A 82 22.85 6.15 12.96
N PRO A 83 22.51 6.60 14.18
CA PRO A 83 21.19 7.14 14.50
C PRO A 83 20.77 8.20 13.48
N GLU A 84 19.52 8.15 13.04
CA GLU A 84 18.99 9.18 12.16
C GLU A 84 18.66 10.45 12.94
N SER A 85 18.74 11.60 12.26
CA SER A 85 18.27 12.86 12.84
C SER A 85 16.74 12.86 12.93
N GLU A 86 16.21 13.63 13.87
CA GLU A 86 14.77 13.84 14.03
C GLU A 86 14.14 14.37 12.73
N THR A 87 14.84 15.25 12.01
CA THR A 87 14.40 15.78 10.72
C THR A 87 14.21 14.69 9.67
N VAL A 88 15.16 13.74 9.56
CA VAL A 88 15.06 12.60 8.63
C VAL A 88 13.86 11.72 8.97
N SER A 89 13.69 11.39 10.25
CA SER A 89 12.61 10.53 10.72
C SER A 89 11.24 11.18 10.51
N SER A 90 11.14 12.48 10.81
CA SER A 90 9.93 13.30 10.63
C SER A 90 9.58 13.47 9.15
N ALA A 91 10.56 13.74 8.30
CA ALA A 91 10.35 13.86 6.85
C ALA A 91 9.86 12.55 6.23
N ARG A 92 10.44 11.40 6.63
CA ARG A 92 9.97 10.07 6.21
C ARG A 92 8.52 9.85 6.60
N SER A 93 8.21 10.09 7.88
CA SER A 93 6.87 9.88 8.44
C SER A 93 5.83 10.79 7.79
N TRP A 94 6.20 12.05 7.52
CA TRP A 94 5.35 13.01 6.83
C TRP A 94 5.06 12.58 5.39
N LEU A 95 6.09 12.25 4.59
CA LEU A 95 5.92 11.78 3.20
C LEU A 95 5.05 10.52 3.15
N ARG A 96 5.25 9.59 4.08
CA ARG A 96 4.43 8.38 4.21
C ARG A 96 2.98 8.72 4.55
N GLY A 97 2.78 9.56 5.57
CA GLY A 97 1.45 9.98 6.02
C GLY A 97 0.65 10.66 4.91
N LEU A 98 1.29 11.52 4.11
CA LEU A 98 0.67 12.14 2.95
C LEU A 98 0.22 11.12 1.90
N ARG A 99 1.11 10.19 1.51
CA ARG A 99 0.80 9.14 0.53
C ARG A 99 -0.34 8.24 1.02
N ASP A 100 -0.22 7.72 2.23
CA ASP A 100 -1.16 6.74 2.76
C ASP A 100 -2.53 7.37 2.99
N SER A 101 -2.58 8.64 3.43
CA SER A 101 -3.83 9.40 3.53
C SER A 101 -4.46 9.60 2.15
N ALA A 102 -3.68 10.00 1.13
CA ALA A 102 -4.17 10.18 -0.23
C ALA A 102 -4.78 8.88 -0.79
N TYR A 103 -4.09 7.76 -0.64
CA TYR A 103 -4.57 6.45 -1.08
C TYR A 103 -5.82 6.01 -0.31
N ALA A 104 -5.83 6.20 1.00
CA ALA A 104 -6.97 5.89 1.84
C ALA A 104 -8.20 6.72 1.45
N THR A 105 -8.05 8.01 1.14
CA THR A 105 -9.15 8.86 0.67
C THR A 105 -9.79 8.31 -0.61
N VAL A 106 -8.99 7.90 -1.60
CA VAL A 106 -9.54 7.29 -2.83
C VAL A 106 -10.32 6.02 -2.49
N ALA A 107 -9.75 5.13 -1.67
CA ALA A 107 -10.39 3.88 -1.28
C ALA A 107 -11.69 4.11 -0.49
N LEU A 108 -11.71 5.07 0.42
CA LEU A 108 -12.88 5.42 1.23
C LEU A 108 -13.98 6.03 0.36
N LEU A 109 -13.66 6.94 -0.56
CA LEU A 109 -14.65 7.50 -1.49
C LEU A 109 -15.25 6.43 -2.40
N ALA A 110 -14.44 5.48 -2.88
CA ALA A 110 -14.93 4.35 -3.66
C ALA A 110 -15.89 3.43 -2.89
N VAL A 111 -15.77 3.38 -1.55
CA VAL A 111 -16.62 2.55 -0.68
C VAL A 111 -17.86 3.30 -0.20
N HIS A 112 -17.70 4.56 0.19
CA HIS A 112 -18.73 5.33 0.90
C HIS A 112 -19.49 6.32 0.01
N ALA A 113 -18.94 6.67 -1.15
CA ALA A 113 -19.59 7.50 -2.16
C ALA A 113 -19.68 6.81 -3.53
N PRO A 114 -19.98 5.50 -3.63
CA PRO A 114 -19.89 4.75 -4.89
C PRO A 114 -20.80 5.32 -5.99
N GLY A 115 -21.97 5.86 -5.62
CA GLY A 115 -22.90 6.49 -6.56
C GLY A 115 -22.35 7.75 -7.22
N ALA A 116 -21.48 8.50 -6.54
CA ALA A 116 -20.83 9.70 -7.10
C ALA A 116 -19.45 9.38 -7.70
N PHE A 117 -18.72 8.45 -7.08
CA PHE A 117 -17.36 8.10 -7.43
C PHE A 117 -17.27 7.37 -8.78
N TYR A 118 -17.99 6.25 -8.96
CA TYR A 118 -17.82 5.42 -10.15
C TYR A 118 -18.39 6.05 -11.44
N PRO A 119 -19.50 6.81 -11.40
CA PRO A 119 -20.05 7.46 -12.59
C PRO A 119 -19.26 8.67 -13.11
N SER A 120 -18.38 9.31 -12.33
CA SER A 120 -17.63 10.49 -12.78
C SER A 120 -16.39 10.14 -13.62
N ASP A 121 -16.33 10.68 -14.84
CA ASP A 121 -15.14 10.62 -15.71
C ASP A 121 -13.99 11.45 -15.15
N ALA A 122 -14.28 12.61 -14.56
CA ALA A 122 -13.27 13.49 -13.99
C ALA A 122 -12.52 12.80 -12.85
N VAL A 123 -13.25 12.06 -12.01
CA VAL A 123 -12.71 11.29 -10.88
C VAL A 123 -11.84 10.14 -11.37
N ALA A 124 -12.35 9.34 -12.31
CA ALA A 124 -11.56 8.25 -12.91
C ALA A 124 -10.27 8.76 -13.56
N ALA A 125 -10.34 9.91 -14.26
CA ALA A 125 -9.17 10.53 -14.86
C ALA A 125 -8.17 11.05 -13.81
N ALA A 126 -8.64 11.68 -12.74
CA ALA A 126 -7.78 12.16 -11.64
C ALA A 126 -7.07 11.00 -10.93
N VAL A 127 -7.81 9.94 -10.59
CA VAL A 127 -7.24 8.72 -10.00
C VAL A 127 -6.24 8.06 -10.95
N SER A 128 -6.54 8.02 -12.25
CA SER A 128 -5.62 7.51 -13.27
C SER A 128 -4.32 8.32 -13.30
N ARG A 129 -4.40 9.65 -13.40
CA ARG A 129 -3.22 10.52 -13.40
C ARG A 129 -2.39 10.35 -12.13
N ALA A 130 -3.04 10.30 -10.97
CA ALA A 130 -2.39 10.07 -9.68
C ALA A 130 -1.64 8.73 -9.65
N ALA A 131 -2.29 7.64 -10.07
CA ALA A 131 -1.74 6.29 -10.03
C ALA A 131 -0.53 6.10 -10.97
N HIS A 132 -0.55 6.76 -12.13
CA HIS A 132 0.47 6.58 -13.17
C HIS A 132 1.63 7.57 -13.08
N PHE A 133 1.48 8.68 -12.37
CA PHE A 133 2.51 9.71 -12.29
C PHE A 133 3.77 9.20 -11.56
N ASP A 134 4.93 9.30 -12.22
CA ASP A 134 6.26 8.90 -11.71
C ASP A 134 6.34 7.48 -11.10
N ILE A 135 5.39 6.61 -11.43
CA ILE A 135 5.34 5.24 -10.89
C ILE A 135 6.55 4.40 -11.30
N LYS A 136 7.25 4.79 -12.38
CA LYS A 136 8.52 4.19 -12.80
C LYS A 136 9.64 4.43 -11.78
N SER A 137 9.69 5.62 -11.21
CA SER A 137 10.70 6.02 -10.22
C SER A 137 10.34 5.57 -8.81
N ALA A 138 9.06 5.25 -8.56
CA ALA A 138 8.61 4.74 -7.27
C ALA A 138 9.29 3.40 -6.92
N ARG A 139 9.52 3.15 -5.62
CA ARG A 139 10.05 1.88 -5.12
C ARG A 139 8.97 0.80 -5.07
N ASP A 140 9.39 -0.47 -5.06
CA ASP A 140 8.47 -1.61 -5.12
C ASP A 140 7.41 -1.59 -4.01
N ARG A 141 7.79 -1.17 -2.79
CA ARG A 141 6.85 -1.01 -1.66
C ARG A 141 5.76 0.05 -1.92
N HIS A 142 6.07 1.11 -2.66
CA HIS A 142 5.11 2.17 -3.00
C HIS A 142 4.20 1.73 -4.13
N ALA A 143 4.76 1.09 -5.15
CA ALA A 143 3.99 0.44 -6.20
C ALA A 143 3.01 -0.59 -5.59
N ARG A 144 3.47 -1.38 -4.64
CA ARG A 144 2.64 -2.31 -3.89
C ARG A 144 1.54 -1.59 -3.11
N ALA A 145 1.87 -0.56 -2.34
CA ALA A 145 0.87 0.21 -1.58
C ALA A 145 -0.22 0.78 -2.49
N LEU A 146 0.13 1.30 -3.66
CA LEU A 146 -0.82 1.80 -4.65
C LEU A 146 -1.76 0.68 -5.15
N VAL A 147 -1.19 -0.46 -5.57
CA VAL A 147 -1.99 -1.58 -6.06
C VAL A 147 -2.90 -2.13 -4.96
N HIS A 148 -2.35 -2.31 -3.76
CA HIS A 148 -3.02 -2.93 -2.63
C HIS A 148 -4.12 -2.05 -2.04
N THR A 149 -3.86 -0.76 -1.85
CA THR A 149 -4.76 0.16 -1.15
C THR A 149 -5.71 0.87 -2.11
N VAL A 150 -5.33 1.09 -3.38
CA VAL A 150 -6.16 1.83 -4.35
C VAL A 150 -6.70 0.91 -5.43
N ALA A 151 -5.84 0.32 -6.26
CA ALA A 151 -6.29 -0.33 -7.48
C ALA A 151 -7.19 -1.55 -7.19
N ARG A 152 -6.78 -2.41 -6.26
CA ARG A 152 -7.56 -3.61 -5.88
C ARG A 152 -8.91 -3.23 -5.25
N PRO A 153 -8.99 -2.36 -4.22
CA PRO A 153 -10.27 -1.98 -3.62
C PRO A 153 -11.24 -1.30 -4.59
N VAL A 154 -10.74 -0.41 -5.46
CA VAL A 154 -11.57 0.28 -6.46
C VAL A 154 -12.11 -0.71 -7.49
N LEU A 155 -11.25 -1.53 -8.10
CA LEU A 155 -11.68 -2.44 -9.17
C LEU A 155 -12.57 -3.57 -8.67
N SER A 156 -12.28 -4.12 -7.48
CA SER A 156 -13.07 -5.21 -6.89
C SER A 156 -14.49 -4.81 -6.49
N ARG A 157 -14.76 -3.51 -6.34
CA ARG A 157 -16.07 -2.96 -5.93
C ARG A 157 -16.75 -2.19 -7.06
N CYS A 158 -16.13 -2.07 -8.22
CA CYS A 158 -16.67 -1.31 -9.34
C CYS A 158 -17.97 -1.95 -9.86
N PRO A 159 -19.09 -1.20 -9.89
CA PRO A 159 -20.34 -1.66 -10.51
C PRO A 159 -20.13 -1.99 -11.98
N ALA A 160 -20.89 -2.98 -12.47
CA ALA A 160 -20.79 -3.49 -13.85
C ALA A 160 -20.84 -2.38 -14.91
N SER A 161 -21.74 -1.41 -14.74
CA SER A 161 -21.94 -0.26 -15.62
C SER A 161 -20.70 0.63 -15.80
N HIS A 162 -19.76 0.62 -14.86
CA HIS A 162 -18.59 1.52 -14.88
C HIS A 162 -17.25 0.78 -15.02
N ARG A 163 -17.26 -0.56 -15.09
CA ARG A 163 -16.04 -1.38 -15.14
C ARG A 163 -15.11 -0.99 -16.27
N ALA A 164 -15.63 -0.83 -17.50
CA ALA A 164 -14.80 -0.49 -18.65
C ALA A 164 -13.96 0.78 -18.42
N ARG A 165 -14.59 1.83 -17.88
CA ARG A 165 -13.92 3.09 -17.49
C ARG A 165 -12.83 2.84 -16.45
N TRP A 166 -13.17 2.16 -15.36
CA TRP A 166 -12.25 2.02 -14.23
C TRP A 166 -11.10 1.05 -14.50
N HIS A 167 -11.35 -0.02 -15.26
CA HIS A 167 -10.28 -0.86 -15.79
C HIS A 167 -9.38 -0.04 -16.71
N ALA A 168 -9.91 0.68 -17.69
CA ALA A 168 -9.08 1.52 -18.55
C ALA A 168 -8.26 2.55 -17.74
N ALA A 169 -8.88 3.20 -16.74
CA ALA A 169 -8.26 4.21 -15.91
C ALA A 169 -7.11 3.67 -15.06
N LEU A 170 -7.19 2.44 -14.55
CA LEU A 170 -6.20 1.90 -13.61
C LEU A 170 -5.26 0.87 -14.25
N THR A 171 -5.73 0.00 -15.14
CA THR A 171 -4.94 -1.16 -15.56
C THR A 171 -4.11 -0.93 -16.80
N THR A 172 -4.51 0.00 -17.67
CA THR A 172 -3.83 0.28 -18.95
C THR A 172 -2.34 0.56 -18.78
N GLY A 173 -1.96 1.35 -17.77
CA GLY A 173 -0.55 1.62 -17.46
C GLY A 173 0.00 0.78 -16.31
N LEU A 174 -0.78 0.51 -15.25
CA LEU A 174 -0.27 -0.20 -14.08
C LEU A 174 0.12 -1.66 -14.39
N VAL A 175 -0.68 -2.39 -15.17
CA VAL A 175 -0.40 -3.81 -15.44
C VAL A 175 0.92 -4.02 -16.17
N PRO A 176 1.17 -3.41 -17.34
CA PRO A 176 2.44 -3.60 -18.03
C PRO A 176 3.63 -3.12 -17.18
N HIS A 177 3.47 -2.00 -16.48
CA HIS A 177 4.53 -1.47 -15.61
C HIS A 177 4.87 -2.41 -14.44
N MET A 178 3.86 -2.99 -13.78
CA MET A 178 4.09 -3.97 -12.72
C MET A 178 4.72 -5.26 -13.27
N HIS A 179 4.30 -5.70 -14.46
CA HIS A 179 4.87 -6.86 -15.10
C HIS A 179 6.37 -6.69 -15.38
N GLU A 180 6.77 -5.59 -16.05
CA GLU A 180 8.19 -5.28 -16.34
C GLU A 180 9.05 -5.19 -15.08
N ARG A 181 8.52 -4.53 -14.05
CA ARG A 181 9.16 -4.40 -12.73
C ARG A 181 9.39 -5.76 -12.08
N LEU A 182 8.36 -6.61 -12.04
CA LEU A 182 8.43 -7.94 -11.43
C LEU A 182 9.37 -8.87 -12.21
N VAL A 183 9.32 -8.86 -13.54
CA VAL A 183 10.25 -9.63 -14.38
C VAL A 183 11.69 -9.26 -14.04
N SER A 184 11.98 -7.96 -13.93
CA SER A 184 13.31 -7.45 -13.59
C SER A 184 13.72 -7.83 -12.15
N ALA A 185 12.82 -7.73 -11.17
CA ALA A 185 13.09 -8.08 -9.79
C ALA A 185 13.38 -9.58 -9.62
N TRP A 186 12.55 -10.45 -10.19
CA TRP A 186 12.75 -11.90 -10.17
C TRP A 186 13.99 -12.34 -10.94
N ALA A 187 14.36 -11.65 -12.02
CA ALA A 187 15.61 -11.92 -12.73
C ALA A 187 16.85 -11.59 -11.88
N ARG A 188 16.83 -10.51 -11.09
CA ARG A 188 17.90 -10.18 -10.14
C ARG A 188 18.01 -11.24 -9.04
N SER A 189 16.90 -11.58 -8.40
CA SER A 189 16.85 -12.61 -7.35
C SER A 189 17.40 -13.97 -7.81
N ARG A 190 17.11 -14.40 -9.05
CA ARG A 190 17.68 -15.65 -9.60
C ARG A 190 19.20 -15.59 -9.79
N ARG A 191 19.74 -14.43 -10.21
CA ARG A 191 21.19 -14.25 -10.37
C ARG A 191 21.90 -14.27 -9.02
N GLU A 192 21.31 -13.61 -8.01
CA GLU A 192 21.82 -13.59 -6.64
C GLU A 192 21.81 -14.99 -6.02
N ALA A 193 20.71 -15.75 -6.18
CA ALA A 193 20.63 -17.13 -5.71
C ALA A 193 21.67 -18.05 -6.37
N SER A 194 21.85 -17.94 -7.69
CA SER A 194 22.87 -18.71 -8.41
C SER A 194 24.31 -18.35 -7.99
N ALA A 195 24.57 -17.07 -7.70
CA ALA A 195 25.87 -16.64 -7.18
C ALA A 195 26.12 -17.21 -5.76
N ALA A 196 25.10 -17.27 -4.91
CA ALA A 196 25.21 -17.82 -3.56
C ALA A 196 25.39 -19.36 -3.54
N GLU A 197 24.70 -20.09 -4.42
CA GLU A 197 24.84 -21.55 -4.55
C GLU A 197 26.25 -21.97 -4.98
N ASN A 198 26.91 -21.15 -5.81
CA ASN A 198 28.30 -21.34 -6.22
C ASN A 198 29.33 -21.04 -5.09
N VAL A 199 28.91 -20.40 -3.99
CA VAL A 199 29.79 -19.94 -2.90
C VAL A 199 29.56 -20.70 -1.59
N PHE A 200 28.32 -21.11 -1.30
CA PHE A 200 27.90 -21.65 0.01
C PHE A 200 27.30 -23.06 -0.07
N GLY A 201 27.90 -23.96 -0.85
CA GLY A 201 27.41 -25.34 -1.05
C GLY A 201 26.75 -25.97 0.19
N GLY A 202 25.41 -26.07 0.14
CA GLY A 202 24.56 -26.83 1.05
C GLY A 202 24.78 -26.60 2.56
N VAL A 203 24.31 -25.49 3.12
CA VAL A 203 24.14 -25.37 4.59
C VAL A 203 22.64 -25.39 4.90
N GLU A 204 22.17 -26.50 5.48
CA GLU A 204 20.74 -26.78 5.73
C GLU A 204 20.16 -26.02 6.95
N ASP A 205 20.96 -25.26 7.70
CA ASP A 205 20.49 -24.33 8.75
C ASP A 205 20.27 -22.91 8.17
N GLY A 206 19.32 -22.83 7.22
CA GLY A 206 19.46 -22.07 5.97
C GLY A 206 19.22 -20.55 5.93
N GLU A 207 18.87 -19.86 7.01
CA GLU A 207 18.70 -18.38 6.96
C GLU A 207 19.33 -17.66 8.16
N ALA A 208 19.12 -18.16 9.38
CA ALA A 208 19.66 -17.53 10.59
C ALA A 208 21.20 -17.65 10.67
N ALA A 209 21.77 -18.80 10.28
CA ALA A 209 23.22 -19.00 10.24
C ALA A 209 23.86 -18.17 9.11
N ALA A 210 23.22 -18.13 7.93
CA ALA A 210 23.66 -17.30 6.82
C ALA A 210 23.62 -15.80 7.17
N PHE A 211 22.57 -15.35 7.86
CA PHE A 211 22.50 -13.98 8.37
C PHE A 211 23.58 -13.70 9.41
N ALA A 212 23.82 -14.60 10.36
CA ALA A 212 24.86 -14.44 11.37
C ALA A 212 26.26 -14.37 10.74
N ALA A 213 26.54 -15.18 9.73
CA ALA A 213 27.78 -15.13 8.96
C ALA A 213 27.94 -13.80 8.22
N SER A 214 26.88 -13.32 7.54
CA SER A 214 26.88 -12.01 6.88
C SER A 214 27.07 -10.86 7.87
N LEU A 215 26.42 -10.92 9.04
CA LEU A 215 26.59 -9.95 10.11
C LEU A 215 28.03 -9.90 10.62
N GLY A 216 28.65 -11.07 10.84
CA GLY A 216 30.06 -11.17 11.26
C GLY A 216 31.05 -10.62 10.24
N ALA A 217 30.69 -10.65 8.95
CA ALA A 217 31.47 -10.05 7.85
C ALA A 217 31.14 -8.56 7.60
N GLY A 218 30.28 -7.94 8.42
CA GLY A 218 29.83 -6.55 8.24
C GLY A 218 28.77 -6.35 7.15
N GLY A 219 28.26 -7.43 6.57
CA GLY A 219 27.25 -7.44 5.50
C GLY A 219 25.79 -7.43 5.98
N GLY A 220 25.54 -7.33 7.30
CA GLY A 220 24.19 -7.46 7.88
C GLY A 220 23.16 -6.49 7.30
N ALA A 221 23.55 -5.25 6.99
CA ALA A 221 22.64 -4.26 6.38
C ALA A 221 22.22 -4.66 4.96
N ALA A 222 23.15 -5.17 4.15
CA ALA A 222 22.87 -5.66 2.81
C ALA A 222 21.97 -6.90 2.86
N ALA A 223 22.24 -7.84 3.78
CA ALA A 223 21.40 -9.02 3.98
C ALA A 223 19.96 -8.65 4.39
N VAL A 224 19.77 -7.66 5.29
CA VAL A 224 18.43 -7.15 5.60
C VAL A 224 17.76 -6.56 4.35
N ALA A 225 18.48 -5.74 3.58
CA ALA A 225 17.92 -5.11 2.38
C ALA A 225 17.48 -6.15 1.34
N GLU A 226 18.24 -7.24 1.15
CA GLU A 226 17.88 -8.34 0.26
C GLU A 226 16.63 -9.08 0.74
N LEU A 227 16.60 -9.50 2.01
CA LEU A 227 15.44 -10.19 2.60
C LEU A 227 14.16 -9.34 2.50
N VAL A 228 14.26 -8.05 2.78
CA VAL A 228 13.15 -7.11 2.66
C VAL A 228 12.73 -6.95 1.19
N SER A 229 13.69 -6.80 0.27
CA SER A 229 13.41 -6.67 -1.17
C SER A 229 12.72 -7.90 -1.75
N ASP A 230 13.17 -9.11 -1.40
CA ASP A 230 12.55 -10.37 -1.80
C ASP A 230 11.12 -10.49 -1.24
N ARG A 231 10.92 -10.15 0.04
CA ARG A 231 9.58 -10.13 0.64
C ARG A 231 8.63 -9.18 -0.09
N VAL A 232 9.08 -7.94 -0.35
CA VAL A 232 8.29 -6.93 -1.07
C VAL A 232 7.97 -7.41 -2.49
N THR A 233 8.92 -8.04 -3.18
CA THR A 233 8.73 -8.57 -4.54
C THR A 233 7.66 -9.67 -4.55
N ARG A 234 7.70 -10.61 -3.59
CA ARG A 234 6.67 -11.66 -3.45
C ARG A 234 5.30 -11.07 -3.16
N ASP A 235 5.21 -10.10 -2.25
CA ASP A 235 3.94 -9.48 -1.90
C ASP A 235 3.38 -8.65 -3.07
N LEU A 236 4.22 -7.92 -3.82
CA LEU A 236 3.83 -7.23 -5.04
C LEU A 236 3.38 -8.20 -6.14
N THR A 237 4.05 -9.35 -6.28
CA THR A 237 3.64 -10.41 -7.22
C THR A 237 2.23 -10.89 -6.89
N ARG A 238 1.92 -11.13 -5.60
CA ARG A 238 0.58 -11.53 -5.15
C ARG A 238 -0.46 -10.45 -5.47
N ASP A 239 -0.14 -9.19 -5.20
CA ASP A 239 -1.04 -8.06 -5.48
C ASP A 239 -1.27 -7.88 -7.00
N HIS A 240 -0.24 -8.09 -7.83
CA HIS A 240 -0.34 -8.06 -9.29
C HIS A 240 -1.20 -9.20 -9.84
N CYS A 241 -1.01 -10.44 -9.37
CA CYS A 241 -1.87 -11.56 -9.76
C CYS A 241 -3.34 -11.31 -9.39
N ALA A 242 -3.60 -10.76 -8.19
CA ALA A 242 -4.95 -10.39 -7.79
C ALA A 242 -5.57 -9.31 -8.70
N LEU A 243 -4.74 -8.39 -9.24
CA LEU A 243 -5.19 -7.42 -10.23
C LEU A 243 -5.53 -8.09 -11.57
N LEU A 244 -4.71 -9.05 -12.02
CA LEU A 244 -4.98 -9.84 -13.24
C LEU A 244 -6.24 -10.70 -13.12
N GLU A 245 -6.51 -11.26 -11.94
CA GLU A 245 -7.76 -12.00 -11.68
C GLU A 245 -9.00 -11.12 -11.87
N LEU A 246 -8.94 -9.86 -11.43
CA LEU A 246 -10.02 -8.88 -11.63
C LEU A 246 -10.21 -8.52 -13.12
N LEU A 247 -9.16 -8.60 -13.94
CA LEU A 247 -9.24 -8.41 -15.39
C LEU A 247 -9.83 -9.60 -16.11
N ALA A 248 -9.41 -10.80 -15.72
CA ALA A 248 -9.87 -12.05 -16.34
C ALA A 248 -11.32 -12.38 -15.95
N ALA A 249 -11.76 -11.94 -14.77
CA ALA A 249 -13.13 -12.09 -14.28
C ALA A 249 -13.72 -10.72 -13.89
N PRO A 250 -14.00 -9.85 -14.88
CA PRO A 250 -14.46 -8.48 -14.64
C PRO A 250 -15.87 -8.44 -14.01
N GLU A 251 -16.69 -9.50 -14.17
CA GLU A 251 -17.95 -9.69 -13.42
C GLU A 251 -17.76 -9.64 -11.88
N GLY A 252 -16.51 -9.68 -11.43
CA GLY A 252 -16.09 -9.48 -10.07
C GLY A 252 -16.24 -10.76 -9.27
N THR A 253 -15.31 -10.96 -8.35
CA THR A 253 -15.45 -11.95 -7.28
C THR A 253 -16.38 -11.42 -6.17
N PHE A 254 -17.46 -10.70 -6.52
CA PHE A 254 -18.39 -10.10 -5.58
C PHE A 254 -18.83 -11.15 -4.54
N GLY A 255 -18.41 -10.98 -3.28
CA GLY A 255 -18.71 -11.91 -2.19
C GLY A 255 -17.70 -13.07 -1.96
N ARG A 256 -16.65 -13.24 -2.77
CA ARG A 256 -15.50 -14.05 -2.33
C ARG A 256 -14.76 -13.26 -1.27
N LYS A 257 -14.74 -13.77 -0.05
CA LYS A 257 -13.88 -13.27 1.02
C LYS A 257 -12.43 -13.30 0.52
N THR A 258 -11.91 -12.18 0.03
CA THR A 258 -10.46 -12.02 -0.11
C THR A 258 -9.93 -11.91 1.31
N LYS A 259 -9.49 -13.02 1.90
CA LYS A 259 -8.68 -12.99 3.12
C LYS A 259 -7.54 -12.01 2.84
N GLY A 260 -7.49 -10.91 3.61
CA GLY A 260 -6.43 -9.91 3.49
C GLY A 260 -6.73 -8.70 2.60
N SER A 261 -7.99 -8.27 2.43
CA SER A 261 -8.24 -6.87 2.06
C SER A 261 -7.79 -6.01 3.22
N GLY A 262 -6.51 -5.62 3.22
CA GLY A 262 -5.81 -4.98 4.32
C GLY A 262 -6.32 -3.58 4.65
N LEU A 263 -7.45 -3.14 4.09
CA LEU A 263 -8.06 -1.85 4.40
C LEU A 263 -8.35 -1.73 5.91
N THR A 264 -8.80 -2.81 6.56
CA THR A 264 -8.98 -2.83 8.02
C THR A 264 -7.67 -2.62 8.78
N GLY A 265 -6.59 -3.31 8.39
CA GLY A 265 -5.27 -3.14 9.04
C GLY A 265 -4.59 -1.80 8.73
N HIS A 266 -4.78 -1.26 7.53
CA HIS A 266 -4.21 0.03 7.11
C HIS A 266 -4.90 1.21 7.80
N LEU A 267 -6.23 1.14 7.99
CA LEU A 267 -6.98 2.08 8.81
C LEU A 267 -6.63 1.96 10.31
N GLN A 268 -6.39 0.74 10.81
CA GLN A 268 -5.94 0.51 12.19
C GLN A 268 -4.56 1.13 12.46
N ASN A 269 -3.63 1.04 11.51
CA ASN A 269 -2.31 1.67 11.62
C ASN A 269 -2.37 3.21 11.57
N LEU A 270 -3.36 3.81 10.89
CA LEU A 270 -3.60 5.25 10.93
C LEU A 270 -4.14 5.71 12.30
N GLN A 271 -4.90 4.87 13.00
CA GLN A 271 -5.40 5.15 14.36
C GLN A 271 -4.39 4.85 15.48
N GLY A 272 -3.54 3.83 15.32
CA GLY A 272 -2.54 3.44 16.31
C GLY A 272 -1.45 4.49 16.58
N GLY A 273 -1.35 5.51 15.72
CA GLY A 273 -0.49 6.67 15.96
C GLY A 273 -1.07 7.71 16.93
N LEU A 274 -2.34 7.59 17.36
CA LEU A 274 -3.03 8.65 18.10
C LEU A 274 -3.67 8.23 19.44
N THR A 275 -3.84 6.94 19.75
CA THR A 275 -4.42 6.51 21.04
C THR A 275 -3.99 5.09 21.45
N GLY A 276 -3.80 4.87 22.75
CA GLY A 276 -3.48 3.57 23.35
C GLY A 276 -4.50 2.44 23.06
N ALA A 277 -4.02 1.20 23.22
CA ALA A 277 -4.64 -0.04 22.75
C ALA A 277 -6.10 -0.27 23.21
N PRO A 278 -7.02 -0.65 22.30
CA PRO A 278 -8.34 -1.17 22.66
C PRO A 278 -8.33 -2.70 22.84
N THR A 279 -9.35 -3.23 23.51
CA THR A 279 -9.47 -4.65 23.90
C THR A 279 -10.10 -5.53 22.81
N ALA A 280 -9.66 -6.80 22.76
CA ALA A 280 -9.93 -7.79 21.71
C ALA A 280 -11.40 -8.11 21.38
N ALA A 281 -12.35 -7.77 22.25
CA ALA A 281 -13.78 -8.02 22.02
C ALA A 281 -14.46 -6.93 21.15
N GLY A 282 -13.92 -5.71 21.13
CA GLY A 282 -14.42 -4.64 20.25
C GLY A 282 -13.92 -4.75 18.81
N GLU A 283 -12.77 -5.41 18.61
CA GLU A 283 -12.07 -5.54 17.33
C GLU A 283 -12.81 -6.45 16.35
N THR A 284 -13.40 -7.55 16.84
CA THR A 284 -14.16 -8.50 16.01
C THR A 284 -15.46 -7.90 15.49
N ALA A 285 -16.17 -7.15 16.33
CA ALA A 285 -17.42 -6.49 15.96
C ALA A 285 -17.20 -5.32 14.97
N ALA A 286 -16.12 -4.55 15.11
CA ALA A 286 -15.77 -3.49 14.15
C ALA A 286 -15.30 -4.07 12.80
N ALA A 287 -14.52 -5.14 12.82
CA ALA A 287 -14.08 -5.84 11.60
C ALA A 287 -15.23 -6.50 10.84
N GLU A 288 -16.23 -7.06 11.53
CA GLU A 288 -17.46 -7.57 10.89
C GLU A 288 -18.32 -6.45 10.30
N ARG A 289 -18.43 -5.30 10.96
CA ARG A 289 -19.17 -4.13 10.45
C ARG A 289 -18.52 -3.51 9.22
N LEU A 290 -17.19 -3.43 9.17
CA LEU A 290 -16.42 -2.98 8.01
C LEU A 290 -16.49 -3.96 6.82
N ALA A 291 -16.78 -5.23 7.08
CA ALA A 291 -16.99 -6.24 6.04
C ALA A 291 -18.36 -6.13 5.35
N HIS A 292 -19.30 -5.37 5.90
CA HIS A 292 -20.65 -5.19 5.37
C HIS A 292 -20.78 -3.77 4.79
N GLY A 293 -20.37 -3.63 3.52
CA GLY A 293 -20.40 -2.38 2.75
C GLY A 293 -21.81 -1.89 2.43
N GLY A 294 -22.56 -1.46 3.44
CA GLY A 294 -23.79 -0.70 3.30
C GLY A 294 -23.55 0.74 3.78
N GLY A 295 -23.95 1.73 2.98
CA GLY A 295 -23.71 3.17 3.19
C GLY A 295 -24.28 3.81 4.47
N LYS A 296 -24.76 3.04 5.45
CA LYS A 296 -25.28 3.56 6.73
C LYS A 296 -24.19 4.04 7.71
N HIS A 297 -22.92 3.72 7.46
CA HIS A 297 -21.84 3.89 8.45
C HIS A 297 -21.32 5.33 8.58
N VAL A 298 -21.43 6.19 7.55
CA VAL A 298 -20.85 7.54 7.61
C VAL A 298 -21.61 8.45 8.59
N LEU A 299 -22.94 8.34 8.61
CA LEU A 299 -23.79 9.07 9.56
C LEU A 299 -23.62 8.55 10.99
N GLU A 300 -23.47 7.24 11.21
CA GLU A 300 -23.14 6.69 12.53
C GLU A 300 -21.75 7.13 13.01
N TRP A 301 -20.75 7.17 12.12
CA TRP A 301 -19.40 7.62 12.47
C TRP A 301 -19.36 9.12 12.84
N MET A 302 -20.16 9.94 12.15
CA MET A 302 -20.33 11.35 12.50
C MET A 302 -21.16 11.54 13.78
N ALA A 303 -22.21 10.75 14.00
CA ALA A 303 -23.05 10.83 15.20
C ALA A 303 -22.29 10.48 16.49
N VAL A 304 -21.36 9.53 16.44
CA VAL A 304 -20.52 9.16 17.61
C VAL A 304 -19.62 10.32 18.08
N LYS A 305 -19.29 11.29 17.21
CA LYS A 305 -18.52 12.48 17.61
C LYS A 305 -19.36 13.64 18.14
N VAL A 306 -20.68 13.61 17.98
CA VAL A 306 -21.58 14.69 18.43
C VAL A 306 -22.12 14.45 19.85
N SER A 307 -21.96 13.24 20.41
CA SER A 307 -22.38 12.93 21.79
C SER A 307 -21.31 13.15 22.87
N CYS A 308 -20.24 13.88 22.59
CA CYS A 308 -19.37 14.43 23.63
C CYS A 308 -19.73 15.90 23.86
N ASN A 309 -20.81 16.10 24.60
CA ASN A 309 -21.06 17.30 25.42
C ASN A 309 -21.58 16.81 26.78
#